data_AF-A0A0Q9LG07-F1
#
_entry.id   AF-A0A0Q9LG07-F1
#
_cell.length_a   1.000
_cell.length_b   1.000
_cell.length_c   1.000
_cell.angle_alpha   90.00
_cell.angle_beta   90.00
_cell.angle_gamma   90.00
#
_symmetry.space_group_name_H-M   'P 1'
#
loop_
_entity.id
_entity.type
_entity.pdbx_description
1 polymer ?
#
loop_
_entity_poly.entity_id
_entity_poly.type
_entity_poly.pdbx_seq_one_letter_code
_entity_poly.pdbx_strand_id
1 'polypeptide(L)'
;MVNNYKRFIEKAKSTASEFISSRSEERDEGIIELNPQYYVELKAIADMQHTTVQAIVNGIIVQYLASVPYESTPISVDQKEDNPLLYLDGICKLED
;
A
#
# COMPACT_ATOMS: atom_id res chain seq x y z
N MET A 1 11.44 -6.24 -34.15
CA MET A 1 10.31 -6.26 -33.18
C MET A 1 10.45 -7.33 -32.09
N VAL A 2 10.87 -8.57 -32.42
CA VAL A 2 10.93 -9.71 -31.47
C VAL A 2 11.87 -9.49 -30.26
N ASN A 3 12.97 -8.75 -30.44
CA ASN A 3 13.96 -8.52 -29.37
C ASN A 3 13.47 -7.60 -28.24
N ASN A 4 12.60 -6.63 -28.54
CA ASN A 4 12.10 -5.68 -27.54
C ASN A 4 11.08 -6.34 -26.61
N TYR A 5 10.23 -7.21 -27.16
CA TYR A 5 9.27 -7.98 -26.38
C TYR A 5 9.95 -8.94 -25.41
N LYS A 6 10.99 -9.68 -25.85
CA LYS A 6 11.76 -10.57 -24.98
C LYS A 6 12.42 -9.81 -23.82
N ARG A 7 13.00 -8.64 -24.09
CA ARG A 7 13.62 -7.78 -23.07
C ARG A 7 12.60 -7.25 -22.06
N PHE A 8 11.41 -6.89 -22.52
CA PHE A 8 10.31 -6.46 -21.64
C PHE A 8 9.86 -7.57 -20.69
N ILE A 9 9.65 -8.79 -21.21
CA ILE A 9 9.24 -9.94 -20.40
C ILE A 9 10.28 -10.29 -19.34
N GLU A 10 11.56 -10.28 -19.68
CA GLU A 10 12.63 -10.54 -18.71
C GLU A 10 12.72 -9.44 -17.64
N LYS A 11 12.54 -8.16 -18.01
CA LYS A 11 12.47 -7.06 -17.04
C LYS A 11 11.27 -7.22 -16.10
N ALA A 12 10.10 -7.55 -16.63
CA ALA A 12 8.89 -7.80 -15.84
C ALA A 12 9.06 -8.96 -14.85
N LYS A 13 9.72 -10.06 -15.27
CA LYS A 13 10.02 -11.19 -14.37
C LYS A 13 10.99 -10.80 -13.26
N SER A 14 12.03 -10.02 -13.56
CA SER A 14 12.98 -9.53 -12.56
C SER A 14 12.28 -8.67 -11.53
N THR A 15 11.51 -7.67 -11.99
CA THR A 15 10.76 -6.76 -11.11
C THR A 15 9.71 -7.50 -10.28
N ALA A 16 9.03 -8.51 -10.84
CA ALA A 16 8.12 -9.36 -10.08
C ALA A 16 8.84 -10.20 -9.01
N SER A 17 9.99 -10.76 -9.34
CA SER A 17 10.78 -11.57 -8.41
C SER A 17 11.30 -10.72 -7.25
N GLU A 18 11.81 -9.52 -7.54
CA GLU A 18 12.24 -8.54 -6.53
C GLU A 18 11.07 -8.12 -5.63
N PHE A 19 9.90 -7.81 -6.20
CA PHE A 19 8.70 -7.44 -5.43
C PHE A 19 8.21 -8.55 -4.50
N ILE A 20 8.29 -9.82 -4.95
CA ILE A 20 7.90 -10.97 -4.12
C ILE A 20 8.94 -11.22 -3.03
N SER A 21 10.23 -11.12 -3.35
CA SER A 21 11.32 -11.29 -2.39
C SER A 21 11.32 -10.20 -1.32
N SER A 22 11.08 -8.93 -1.67
CA SER A 22 11.01 -7.83 -0.70
C SER A 22 9.85 -7.95 0.28
N ARG A 23 8.82 -8.74 -0.03
CA ARG A 23 7.68 -9.00 0.87
C ARG A 23 7.99 -10.08 1.92
N SER A 24 9.11 -10.80 1.77
CA SER A 24 9.53 -11.86 2.69
C SER A 24 10.44 -11.37 3.81
N GLU A 25 10.98 -10.17 3.70
CA GLU A 25 11.75 -9.50 4.75
C GLU A 25 10.76 -8.84 5.72
N GLU A 26 10.62 -9.46 6.89
CA GLU A 26 10.12 -8.92 8.16
C GLU A 26 8.82 -8.10 8.07
N ARG A 27 7.72 -8.70 8.55
CA ARG A 27 6.60 -7.92 9.07
C ARG A 27 7.11 -7.15 10.30
N ASP A 28 7.79 -6.04 10.08
CA ASP A 28 7.94 -5.03 11.10
C ASP A 28 6.51 -4.64 11.49
N GLU A 29 6.10 -5.03 12.70
CA GLU A 29 4.88 -4.52 13.30
C GLU A 29 5.06 -3.00 13.42
N GLY A 30 4.52 -2.26 12.46
CA GLY A 30 4.70 -0.82 12.37
C GLY A 30 4.34 -0.15 13.69
N ILE A 31 5.34 0.48 14.32
CA ILE A 31 5.16 1.18 15.59
C ILE A 31 4.64 2.58 15.27
N ILE A 32 3.50 2.95 15.86
CA ILE A 32 2.95 4.30 15.80
C ILE A 32 3.19 4.96 17.16
N GLU A 33 4.03 5.99 17.17
CA GLU A 33 4.20 6.84 18.35
C GLU A 33 3.06 7.86 18.44
N LEU A 34 2.38 7.88 19.58
CA LEU A 34 1.31 8.83 19.86
C LEU A 34 1.81 9.91 20.80
N ASN A 35 1.37 11.15 20.58
CA ASN A 35 1.59 12.20 21.55
C ASN A 35 0.93 11.79 22.89
N PRO A 36 1.62 11.93 24.04
CA PRO A 36 1.09 11.54 25.35
C PRO A 36 -0.29 12.13 25.68
N GLN A 37 -0.57 13.37 25.24
CA GLN A 37 -1.86 14.01 25.49
C GLN A 37 -3.01 13.28 24.76
N TYR A 38 -2.80 12.96 23.48
CA TYR A 38 -3.79 12.23 22.68
C TYR A 38 -3.93 10.77 23.11
N TYR A 39 -2.86 10.15 23.63
CA TYR A 39 -2.95 8.80 24.19
C TYR A 39 -3.93 8.73 25.37
N VAL A 40 -3.90 9.73 26.27
CA VAL A 40 -4.81 9.78 27.43
C VAL A 40 -6.27 9.88 26.97
N GLU A 41 -6.56 10.74 25.99
CA GLU A 41 -7.89 10.89 25.42
C GLU A 41 -8.38 9.60 24.74
N LEU A 42 -7.53 9.01 23.89
CA LEU A 42 -7.84 7.74 23.20
C LEU A 42 -8.03 6.59 24.19
N LYS A 43 -7.29 6.59 25.30
CA LYS A 43 -7.44 5.59 26.36
C LYS A 43 -8.78 5.72 27.07
N ALA A 44 -9.22 6.93 27.40
CA ALA A 44 -10.54 7.15 27.99
C ALA A 44 -11.68 6.66 27.07
N ILE A 45 -11.55 6.88 25.76
CA ILE A 45 -12.50 6.38 24.75
C ILE A 45 -12.45 4.85 24.68
N ALA A 46 -11.25 4.26 24.65
CA ALA A 46 -11.08 2.82 24.60
C ALA A 46 -11.68 2.13 25.84
N ASP A 47 -11.46 2.70 27.03
CA ASP A 47 -12.02 2.20 28.29
C ASP A 47 -13.55 2.27 28.29
N MET A 48 -14.14 3.37 27.79
CA MET A 48 -15.59 3.54 27.66
C MET A 48 -16.21 2.56 26.66
N GLN A 49 -15.49 2.22 25.59
CA GLN A 49 -15.93 1.28 24.55
C GLN A 49 -15.52 -0.18 24.85
N HIS A 50 -14.93 -0.46 26.01
CA HIS A 50 -14.39 -1.78 26.37
C HIS A 50 -13.48 -2.38 25.28
N THR A 51 -12.60 -1.54 24.72
CA THR A 51 -11.68 -1.90 23.64
C THR A 51 -10.26 -1.41 23.96
N THR A 52 -9.33 -1.53 23.00
CA THR A 52 -7.95 -1.07 23.15
C THR A 52 -7.68 0.20 22.35
N VAL A 53 -6.71 1.00 22.79
CA VAL A 53 -6.24 2.18 22.04
C VAL A 53 -5.82 1.80 20.62
N GLN A 54 -5.18 0.63 20.46
CA GLN A 54 -4.79 0.10 19.15
C GLN A 54 -6.01 -0.12 18.24
N ALA A 55 -7.11 -0.68 18.75
CA ALA A 55 -8.32 -0.89 17.97
C ALA A 55 -8.95 0.44 17.52
N ILE A 56 -8.94 1.45 18.39
CA ILE A 56 -9.42 2.80 18.05
C ILE A 56 -8.55 3.42 16.94
N VAL A 57 -7.22 3.39 17.11
CA VAL A 57 -6.27 3.95 16.12
C VAL A 57 -6.40 3.25 14.78
N ASN A 58 -6.47 1.92 14.78
CA ASN A 58 -6.69 1.14 13.56
C ASN A 58 -8.00 1.53 12.86
N GLY A 59 -9.08 1.73 13.62
CA GLY A 59 -10.36 2.19 13.09
C GLY A 59 -10.27 3.56 12.41
N ILE A 60 -9.57 4.51 13.04
CA ILE A 60 -9.33 5.85 12.48
C ILE A 60 -8.52 5.75 11.18
N ILE A 61 -7.46 4.93 11.15
CA ILE A 61 -6.63 4.73 9.96
C ILE A 61 -7.47 4.17 8.81
N VAL A 62 -8.28 3.14 9.06
CA VAL A 62 -9.15 2.54 8.05
C VAL A 62 -10.16 3.55 7.51
N GLN A 63 -10.80 4.33 8.40
CA GLN A 63 -11.75 5.37 8.00
C GLN A 63 -11.09 6.46 7.15
N TYR A 64 -9.89 6.90 7.54
CA TYR A 64 -9.13 7.87 6.77
C TYR A 64 -8.83 7.33 5.36
N LEU A 65 -8.26 6.13 5.27
CA LEU A 65 -7.95 5.51 3.97
C LEU A 65 -9.17 5.29 3.09
N ALA A 66 -10.33 4.96 3.68
CA ALA A 66 -11.58 4.82 2.95
C ALA A 66 -12.17 6.18 2.49
N SER A 67 -11.87 7.27 3.21
CA SER A 67 -12.36 8.61 2.89
C SER A 67 -11.54 9.33 1.82
N VAL A 68 -10.30 8.90 1.60
CA VAL A 68 -9.45 9.46 0.54
C VAL A 68 -10.03 8.99 -0.80
N PRO A 69 -10.50 9.91 -1.66
CA PRO A 69 -10.91 9.52 -3.01
C PRO A 69 -9.72 8.83 -3.68
N TYR A 70 -9.98 7.67 -4.27
CA TYR A 70 -8.98 6.95 -5.03
C TYR A 70 -8.70 7.75 -6.31
N GLU A 71 -7.93 8.83 -6.20
CA GLU A 71 -7.40 9.53 -7.34
C GLU A 71 -6.42 8.56 -8.01
N SER A 72 -6.84 7.96 -9.12
CA SER A 72 -5.94 7.23 -9.98
C SER A 72 -5.00 8.26 -10.60
N THR A 73 -3.90 8.56 -9.91
CA THR A 73 -2.85 9.37 -10.49
C THR A 73 -2.39 8.66 -11.75
N PRO A 74 -2.50 9.28 -12.94
CA PRO A 74 -2.12 8.64 -14.18
C PRO A 74 -0.62 8.28 -14.10
N ILE A 75 -0.32 7.00 -14.25
CA ILE A 75 1.05 6.50 -14.22
C ILE A 75 1.73 6.92 -15.53
N SER A 76 2.80 7.72 -15.40
CA SER A 76 3.58 8.20 -16.54
C SER A 76 4.27 7.04 -17.29
N VAL A 77 4.65 7.29 -18.55
CA VAL A 77 5.38 6.29 -19.36
C VAL A 77 6.73 5.96 -18.71
N ASP A 78 7.45 6.97 -18.21
CA ASP A 78 8.75 6.80 -17.55
C ASP A 78 8.65 5.86 -16.33
N GLN A 79 7.62 6.05 -15.49
CA GLN A 79 7.37 5.17 -14.34
C GLN A 79 7.08 3.72 -14.76
N LYS A 80 6.40 3.51 -15.89
CA LYS A 80 6.10 2.16 -16.40
C LYS A 80 7.33 1.53 -17.05
N GLU A 81 8.22 2.32 -17.64
CA GLU A 81 9.50 1.79 -18.12
C GLU A 81 10.38 1.33 -16.97
N ASP A 82 10.40 2.06 -15.85
CA ASP A 82 11.14 1.68 -14.64
C ASP A 82 10.55 0.48 -13.93
N ASN A 83 9.23 0.47 -13.73
CA ASN A 83 8.48 -0.66 -13.17
C ASN A 83 7.46 -1.20 -14.20
N PRO A 84 7.84 -2.22 -14.99
CA PRO A 84 6.97 -2.79 -16.01
C PRO A 84 5.71 -3.48 -15.48
N LEU A 85 5.61 -3.76 -14.16
CA LEU A 85 4.38 -4.29 -13.56
C LEU A 85 3.24 -3.26 -13.54
N LEU A 86 3.57 -1.96 -13.64
CA LEU A 86 2.57 -0.89 -13.69
C LEU A 86 1.76 -0.90 -15.00
N TYR A 87 2.25 -1.58 -16.06
CA TYR A 87 1.43 -1.85 -17.24
C TYR A 87 0.28 -2.81 -16.95
N LEU A 88 0.41 -3.68 -15.94
CA LEU A 88 -0.62 -4.64 -15.55
C LEU A 88 -1.71 -3.99 -14.67
N ASP A 89 -1.33 -3.03 -13.83
CA ASP A 89 -2.28 -2.28 -12.98
C ASP A 89 -3.37 -1.56 -13.81
N GLY A 90 -2.99 -1.01 -14.96
CA GLY A 90 -3.94 -0.38 -15.90
C GLY A 90 -4.86 -1.35 -16.65
N ILE A 91 -4.48 -2.63 -16.74
CA ILE A 91 -5.30 -3.67 -17.41
C ILE A 91 -6.32 -4.25 -16.43
N CYS A 92 -5.96 -4.41 -15.16
CA CYS A 92 -6.86 -4.96 -14.12
C CYS A 92 -7.99 -4.00 -13.70
N LYS A 93 -7.89 -2.71 -14.01
CA LYS A 93 -8.91 -1.68 -13.68
C LYS A 93 -9.99 -1.49 -14.76
N LEU A 94 -9.87 -2.18 -15.89
CA LEU A 94 -10.92 -2.29 -16.89
C LEU A 94 -11.87 -3.43 -16.47
N GLU A 95 -12.77 -3.14 -15.53
CA GLU A 95 -13.99 -3.94 -15.38
C GLU A 95 -15.03 -3.38 -16.38
N ASP A 96 -15.76 -4.29 -17.05
CA ASP A 96 -16.82 -3.99 -18.04
C ASP A 96 -17.98 -3.15 -17.46
#